data_AF-A0A661J4C2-F1
#
_entry.id   AF-A0A661J4C2-F1
#
_cell.length_a   1.000
_cell.length_b   1.000
_cell.length_c   1.000
_cell.angle_alpha   90.00
_cell.angle_beta   90.00
_cell.angle_gamma   90.00
#
_symmetry.space_group_name_H-M   'P 1'
#
loop_
_entity.id
_entity.type
_entity.pdbx_description
1 polymer ?
#
loop_
_entity_poly.entity_id
_entity_poly.type
_entity_poly.pdbx_seq_one_letter_code
_entity_poly.pdbx_strand_id
1 'polypeptide(L)'
;MCSLKKIKRTKRYLYLRFKRLHGNPNYVAMGMAVGVFIGITPTLGIHSILSLIFSFILRCSKAAALLANWISNPFTALFIYIADYKIGKFLLRKPDVSLPLEKLSFKTIFSYGSQIVIPLFVSGIILGIATTIPTYFITFY
;
A
#
# COMPACT_ATOMS: atom_id res chain seq x y z
N MET A 1 -15.39 3.22 -35.19
CA MET A 1 -16.13 2.17 -34.42
C MET A 1 -15.41 0.80 -34.30
N CYS A 2 -14.35 0.50 -35.07
CA CYS A 2 -13.69 -0.82 -35.07
C CYS A 2 -12.78 -1.10 -33.83
N SER A 3 -12.26 -0.04 -33.18
CA SER A 3 -11.36 -0.15 -32.00
C SER A 3 -12.06 -0.63 -30.71
N LEU A 4 -13.31 -0.21 -30.48
CA LEU A 4 -14.06 -0.55 -29.25
C LEU A 4 -14.38 -2.05 -29.13
N LYS A 5 -14.61 -2.75 -30.25
CA LYS A 5 -14.84 -4.21 -30.27
C LYS A 5 -13.57 -4.99 -29.90
N LYS A 6 -12.39 -4.53 -30.32
CA LYS A 6 -11.09 -5.10 -29.91
C LYS A 6 -10.89 -4.94 -28.41
N ILE A 7 -11.13 -3.75 -27.85
CA ILE A 7 -10.99 -3.49 -26.41
C ILE A 7 -11.95 -4.36 -25.57
N LYS A 8 -13.22 -4.51 -25.97
CA LYS A 8 -14.17 -5.40 -25.26
C LYS A 8 -13.73 -6.86 -25.28
N ARG A 9 -13.21 -7.35 -26.43
CA ARG A 9 -12.69 -8.72 -26.54
C ARG A 9 -11.44 -8.91 -25.70
N THR A 10 -10.49 -7.97 -25.73
CA THR A 10 -9.27 -8.03 -24.92
C THR A 10 -9.58 -7.98 -23.44
N LYS A 11 -10.48 -7.09 -22.99
CA LYS A 11 -10.94 -7.05 -21.58
C LYS A 11 -11.59 -8.36 -21.17
N ARG A 12 -12.44 -8.96 -22.03
CA ARG A 12 -13.08 -10.26 -21.75
C ARG A 12 -12.07 -11.41 -21.75
N TYR A 13 -11.06 -11.38 -22.62
CA TYR A 13 -9.97 -12.36 -22.63
C TYR A 13 -9.06 -12.21 -21.40
N LEU A 14 -8.75 -10.98 -21.00
CA LEU A 14 -8.02 -10.68 -19.77
C LEU A 14 -8.84 -11.13 -18.56
N TYR A 15 -10.14 -10.85 -18.54
CA TYR A 15 -11.07 -11.27 -17.49
C TYR A 15 -11.19 -12.79 -17.40
N LEU A 16 -11.32 -13.49 -18.54
CA LEU A 16 -11.36 -14.96 -18.58
C LEU A 16 -10.00 -15.59 -18.24
N ARG A 17 -8.89 -14.94 -18.60
CA ARG A 17 -7.52 -15.32 -18.20
C ARG A 17 -7.28 -15.06 -16.72
N PHE A 18 -7.80 -13.96 -16.18
CA PHE A 18 -7.84 -13.69 -14.74
C PHE A 18 -8.65 -14.76 -14.02
N LYS A 19 -9.86 -15.07 -14.53
CA LYS A 19 -10.75 -16.12 -14.00
C LYS A 19 -10.13 -17.52 -14.08
N ARG A 20 -9.28 -17.82 -15.07
CA ARG A 20 -8.49 -19.07 -15.13
C ARG A 20 -7.21 -19.05 -14.29
N LEU A 21 -6.63 -17.87 -14.05
CA LEU A 21 -5.55 -17.67 -13.06
C LEU A 21 -6.05 -17.86 -11.61
N HIS A 22 -7.36 -17.96 -11.37
CA HIS A 22 -7.94 -18.43 -10.10
C HIS A 22 -7.65 -19.91 -9.80
N GLY A 23 -6.74 -20.56 -10.55
CA GLY A 23 -6.34 -21.95 -10.30
C GLY A 23 -5.65 -22.20 -8.95
N ASN A 24 -5.36 -21.16 -8.15
CA ASN A 24 -4.87 -21.35 -6.79
C ASN A 24 -5.25 -20.14 -5.89
N PRO A 25 -6.16 -20.28 -4.91
CA PRO A 25 -6.55 -19.19 -4.00
C PRO A 25 -5.34 -18.57 -3.29
N ASN A 26 -4.32 -19.38 -3.01
CA ASN A 26 -3.02 -18.95 -2.48
C ASN A 26 -2.35 -17.85 -3.30
N TYR A 27 -2.42 -17.91 -4.63
CA TYR A 27 -1.77 -16.94 -5.53
C TYR A 27 -2.41 -15.55 -5.43
N VAL A 28 -3.73 -15.52 -5.20
CA VAL A 28 -4.51 -14.29 -5.02
C VAL A 28 -4.31 -13.75 -3.60
N ALA A 29 -4.39 -14.62 -2.59
CA ALA A 29 -4.19 -14.26 -1.19
C ALA A 29 -2.80 -13.66 -0.93
N MET A 30 -1.73 -14.25 -1.48
CA MET A 30 -0.39 -13.66 -1.42
C MET A 30 -0.32 -12.28 -2.11
N GLY A 31 -0.98 -12.12 -3.26
CA GLY A 31 -1.02 -10.84 -3.95
C GLY A 31 -1.71 -9.77 -3.12
N MET A 32 -2.85 -10.11 -2.52
CA MET A 32 -3.63 -9.22 -1.66
C MET A 32 -2.85 -8.82 -0.41
N ALA A 33 -2.21 -9.78 0.25
CA ALA A 33 -1.39 -9.55 1.45
C ALA A 33 -0.22 -8.59 1.17
N VAL A 34 0.51 -8.79 0.06
CA VAL A 34 1.60 -7.92 -0.37
C VAL A 34 1.12 -6.50 -0.68
N GLY A 35 -0.03 -6.38 -1.37
CA GLY A 35 -0.60 -5.08 -1.67
C GLY A 35 -1.07 -4.33 -0.42
N VAL A 36 -1.69 -5.01 0.55
CA VAL A 36 -2.09 -4.39 1.82
C VAL A 36 -0.86 -3.93 2.61
N PHE A 37 0.18 -4.76 2.69
CA PHE A 37 1.45 -4.40 3.34
C PHE A 37 2.04 -3.10 2.78
N ILE A 38 2.15 -3.03 1.45
CA ILE A 38 2.74 -1.88 0.75
C ILE A 38 1.81 -0.66 0.79
N GLY A 39 0.50 -0.88 0.74
CA GLY A 39 -0.50 0.18 0.83
C GLY A 39 -0.59 0.84 2.20
N ILE A 40 -0.29 0.12 3.28
CA ILE A 40 -0.22 0.66 4.65
C ILE A 40 1.12 1.35 4.90
N THR A 41 2.20 0.84 4.30
CA THR A 41 3.50 1.51 4.37
C THR A 41 3.40 2.91 3.75
N PRO A 42 3.90 3.97 4.42
CA PRO A 42 3.70 5.36 4.01
C PRO A 42 4.53 5.76 2.77
N THR A 43 4.24 5.12 1.65
CA THR A 43 4.90 5.26 0.35
C THR A 43 3.97 5.99 -0.61
N LEU A 44 3.82 7.30 -0.40
CA LEU A 44 2.97 8.15 -1.24
C LEU A 44 3.38 8.08 -2.72
N GLY A 45 2.40 7.82 -3.59
CA GLY A 45 2.56 7.80 -5.05
C GLY A 45 3.29 6.57 -5.62
N ILE A 46 4.27 6.02 -4.91
CA ILE A 46 5.10 4.89 -5.36
C ILE A 46 4.59 3.51 -4.90
N HIS A 47 3.65 3.43 -3.96
CA HIS A 47 3.11 2.16 -3.46
C HIS A 47 2.54 1.25 -4.58
N SER A 48 1.97 1.83 -5.65
CA SER A 48 1.46 1.06 -6.80
C SER A 48 2.56 0.41 -7.61
N ILE A 49 3.67 1.11 -7.82
CA ILE A 49 4.84 0.58 -8.50
C ILE A 49 5.53 -0.45 -7.60
N LEU A 50 5.70 -0.15 -6.31
CA LEU A 50 6.27 -1.07 -5.33
C LEU A 50 5.45 -2.36 -5.25
N SER A 51 4.13 -2.27 -5.15
CA SER A 51 3.22 -3.43 -5.11
C SER A 51 3.33 -4.28 -6.37
N LEU A 52 3.51 -3.65 -7.54
CA LEU A 52 3.75 -4.37 -8.79
C LEU A 52 5.12 -5.07 -8.82
N ILE A 53 6.17 -4.41 -8.35
CA ILE A 53 7.53 -4.97 -8.28
C ILE A 53 7.56 -6.14 -7.30
N PHE A 54 7.04 -5.96 -6.09
CA PHE A 54 7.00 -7.02 -5.08
C PHE A 54 6.12 -8.19 -5.53
N SER A 55 4.96 -7.93 -6.16
CA SER A 55 4.14 -9.01 -6.70
C SER A 55 4.78 -9.74 -7.88
N PHE A 56 5.65 -9.06 -8.64
CA PHE A 56 6.47 -9.69 -9.66
C PHE A 56 7.56 -10.59 -9.05
N ILE A 57 8.29 -10.09 -8.05
CA ILE A 57 9.37 -10.83 -7.36
C ILE A 57 8.81 -12.06 -6.65
N LEU A 58 7.74 -11.89 -5.87
CA LEU A 58 7.09 -12.95 -5.10
C LEU A 58 6.20 -13.86 -5.98
N ARG A 59 6.15 -13.60 -7.29
CA ARG A 59 5.34 -14.36 -8.26
C ARG A 59 3.90 -14.55 -7.79
N CYS A 60 3.27 -13.49 -7.29
CA CYS A 60 1.87 -13.50 -6.85
C CYS A 60 0.97 -12.63 -7.75
N SER A 61 -0.33 -12.58 -7.45
CA SER A 61 -1.31 -11.90 -8.28
C SER A 61 -1.10 -10.38 -8.30
N LYS A 62 -0.56 -9.88 -9.41
CA LYS A 62 -0.37 -8.44 -9.67
C LYS A 62 -1.68 -7.66 -9.56
N ALA A 63 -2.78 -8.22 -10.05
CA ALA A 63 -4.07 -7.54 -9.94
C ALA A 63 -4.60 -7.51 -8.52
N ALA A 64 -4.44 -8.59 -7.75
CA ALA A 64 -4.84 -8.59 -6.34
C ALA A 64 -4.00 -7.59 -5.53
N ALA A 65 -2.70 -7.51 -5.82
CA ALA A 65 -1.80 -6.55 -5.20
C ALA A 65 -2.19 -5.09 -5.54
N LEU A 66 -2.54 -4.81 -6.79
CA LEU A 66 -3.03 -3.48 -7.20
C LEU A 66 -4.42 -3.15 -6.64
N LEU A 67 -5.31 -4.14 -6.53
CA LEU A 67 -6.63 -3.95 -5.91
C LEU A 67 -6.51 -3.69 -4.40
N ALA A 68 -5.60 -4.37 -3.71
CA ALA A 68 -5.33 -4.12 -2.31
C ALA A 68 -4.82 -2.70 -2.06
N ASN A 69 -4.00 -2.15 -2.98
CA ASN A 69 -3.55 -0.76 -2.89
C ASN A 69 -4.70 0.27 -2.97
N TRP A 70 -5.84 -0.07 -3.60
CA TRP A 70 -6.97 0.85 -3.69
C TRP A 70 -7.64 1.16 -2.35
N ILE A 71 -7.36 0.37 -1.30
CA ILE A 71 -7.77 0.70 0.07
C ILE A 71 -7.15 2.04 0.51
N SER A 72 -5.93 2.33 0.06
CA SER A 72 -5.18 3.55 0.34
C SER A 72 -5.44 4.65 -0.68
N ASN A 73 -6.70 5.07 -0.83
CA ASN A 73 -7.06 6.28 -1.58
C ASN A 73 -6.51 7.53 -0.85
N PRO A 74 -6.07 8.63 -1.51
CA PRO A 74 -5.63 9.88 -0.88
C PRO A 74 -6.39 10.30 0.39
N PHE A 75 -7.72 10.13 0.42
CA PHE A 75 -8.53 10.39 1.60
C PHE A 75 -8.25 9.42 2.76
N THR A 76 -8.29 8.11 2.50
CA THR A 76 -7.98 7.07 3.50
C THR A 76 -6.52 7.13 3.96
N ALA A 77 -5.59 7.37 3.03
CA ALA A 77 -4.17 7.45 3.28
C ALA A 77 -3.83 8.58 4.26
N LEU A 78 -4.49 9.74 4.14
CA LEU A 78 -4.33 10.84 5.09
C LEU A 78 -4.70 10.41 6.51
N PHE A 79 -5.83 9.72 6.67
CA PHE A 79 -6.27 9.23 7.97
C PHE A 79 -5.34 8.15 8.53
N ILE A 80 -4.93 7.20 7.69
CA ILE A 80 -3.97 6.15 8.04
C ILE A 80 -2.67 6.79 8.53
N TYR A 81 -2.10 7.78 7.83
CA TYR A 81 -0.83 8.39 8.22
C TYR A 81 -0.90 9.21 9.49
N ILE A 82 -2.00 9.91 9.75
CA ILE A 82 -2.18 10.61 11.02
C ILE A 82 -2.19 9.60 12.17
N ALA A 83 -2.90 8.47 12.00
CA ALA A 83 -2.92 7.39 12.98
C ALA A 83 -1.53 6.74 13.12
N ASP A 84 -0.90 6.43 12.00
CA ASP A 84 0.41 5.78 11.91
C ASP A 84 1.50 6.63 12.58
N TYR A 85 1.53 7.93 12.29
CA TYR A 85 2.43 8.86 12.97
C TYR A 85 2.19 8.93 14.49
N LYS A 86 0.92 8.97 14.93
CA LYS A 86 0.59 8.94 16.37
C LYS A 86 1.07 7.65 17.04
N ILE A 87 0.86 6.51 16.38
CA ILE A 87 1.28 5.19 16.88
C ILE A 87 2.81 5.09 16.91
N GLY A 88 3.49 5.45 15.82
CA GLY A 88 4.94 5.45 15.73
C GLY A 88 5.58 6.37 16.77
N LYS A 89 5.04 7.58 16.93
CA LYS A 89 5.50 8.51 17.96
C LYS A 89 5.33 7.94 19.37
N PHE A 90 4.17 7.34 19.66
CA PHE A 90 3.90 6.68 20.94
C PHE A 90 4.91 5.55 21.20
N LEU A 91 5.21 4.75 20.18
CA LEU A 91 6.14 3.63 20.28
C LEU A 91 7.60 4.08 20.46
N LEU A 92 8.05 5.10 19.74
CA LEU A 92 9.40 5.65 19.87
C LEU A 92 9.55 6.67 21.02
N ARG A 93 8.47 6.96 21.77
CA ARG A 93 8.43 7.97 22.84
C ARG A 93 9.01 9.33 22.42
N LYS A 94 8.75 9.75 21.18
CA LYS A 94 9.25 11.04 20.66
C LYS A 94 8.33 12.21 21.08
N PRO A 95 8.87 13.43 21.28
CA PRO A 95 8.08 14.62 21.60
C PRO A 95 7.23 15.08 20.40
N ASP A 96 6.20 15.89 20.66
CA ASP A 96 5.36 16.49 19.61
C ASP A 96 6.19 17.43 18.74
N VAL A 97 6.25 17.12 17.45
CA VAL A 97 6.79 18.05 16.45
C VAL A 97 5.67 19.03 16.08
N SER A 98 5.64 20.18 16.75
CA SER A 98 4.85 21.32 16.32
C SER A 98 5.54 21.94 15.10
N LEU A 99 5.03 21.68 13.90
CA LEU A 99 5.50 22.35 12.68
C LEU A 99 4.96 23.79 12.68
N PRO A 100 5.80 24.81 12.89
CA PRO A 100 5.36 26.19 12.74
C PRO A 100 5.19 26.43 11.24
N LEU A 101 3.93 26.53 10.79
CA LEU A 101 3.61 26.74 9.37
C LEU A 101 4.22 28.03 8.80
N GLU A 102 4.60 28.98 9.67
CA GLU A 102 5.29 30.22 9.31
C GLU A 102 6.78 30.08 8.94
N LYS A 103 7.45 28.96 9.27
CA LYS A 103 8.89 28.76 9.00
C LYS A 103 9.17 27.51 8.16
N LEU A 104 8.44 27.37 7.05
CA LEU A 104 8.63 26.31 6.06
C LEU A 104 9.90 26.57 5.20
N SER A 105 11.07 26.51 5.83
CA SER A 105 12.37 26.56 5.14
C SER A 105 12.83 25.14 4.80
N PHE A 106 13.55 24.97 3.68
CA PHE A 106 14.16 23.69 3.28
C PHE A 106 15.00 23.06 4.41
N LYS A 107 15.68 23.90 5.20
CA LYS A 107 16.50 23.45 6.34
C LYS A 107 15.66 22.86 7.48
N THR A 108 14.50 23.47 7.75
CA THR A 108 13.50 22.98 8.71
C THR A 108 12.90 21.66 8.23
N ILE A 109 12.50 21.58 6.96
CA ILE A 109 11.92 20.37 6.38
C ILE A 109 12.89 19.18 6.46
N PHE A 110 14.16 19.40 6.16
CA PHE A 110 15.16 18.32 6.24
C PHE A 110 15.47 17.90 7.69
N SER A 111 15.57 18.86 8.61
CA SER A 111 15.86 18.58 10.02
C SER A 111 14.71 17.84 10.73
N TYR A 112 13.47 18.29 10.54
CA TYR A 112 12.27 17.68 11.13
C TYR A 112 11.74 16.49 10.33
N GLY A 113 12.07 16.39 9.03
CA GLY A 113 11.65 15.29 8.17
C GLY A 113 12.07 13.94 8.72
N SER A 114 13.31 13.81 9.20
CA SER A 114 13.80 12.58 9.85
C SER A 114 12.96 12.18 11.08
N GLN A 115 12.46 13.15 11.85
CA GLN A 115 11.66 12.90 13.04
C GLN A 115 10.24 12.44 12.72
N ILE A 116 9.74 12.72 11.52
CA ILE A 116 8.43 12.30 11.03
C ILE A 116 8.52 10.98 10.28
N VAL A 117 9.53 10.85 9.41
CA VAL A 117 9.77 9.66 8.58
C VAL A 117 10.09 8.43 9.44
N ILE A 118 10.97 8.55 10.44
CA ILE A 118 11.37 7.39 11.26
C ILE A 118 10.15 6.75 11.97
N PRO A 119 9.32 7.50 12.72
CA PRO A 119 8.12 6.93 13.34
C PRO A 119 7.17 6.28 12.35
N LEU A 120 6.92 6.93 11.22
CA LEU A 120 6.05 6.44 10.14
C LEU A 120 6.54 5.11 9.56
N PHE A 121 7.83 4.96 9.31
CA PHE A 121 8.36 3.68 8.82
C PHE A 121 8.30 2.58 9.88
N VAL A 122 8.56 2.91 11.15
CA VAL A 122 8.52 1.93 12.25
C VAL A 122 7.10 1.42 12.45
N SER A 123 6.11 2.31 12.55
CA SER A 123 4.72 1.91 12.70
C SER A 123 4.18 1.28 11.43
N GLY A 124 4.57 1.75 10.25
CA GLY A 124 4.20 1.16 8.96
C GLY A 124 4.64 -0.30 8.81
N ILE A 125 5.85 -0.66 9.29
CA ILE A 125 6.31 -2.07 9.31
C ILE A 125 5.45 -2.89 10.28
N ILE A 126 5.16 -2.36 11.47
CA ILE A 126 4.40 -3.07 12.50
C ILE A 126 2.95 -3.30 12.07
N LEU A 127 2.28 -2.23 11.63
CA LEU A 127 0.91 -2.29 11.12
C LEU A 127 0.86 -3.11 9.83
N GLY A 128 1.86 -2.99 8.96
CA GLY A 128 1.99 -3.80 7.77
C GLY A 128 2.00 -5.29 8.11
N ILE A 129 2.87 -5.74 9.02
CA ILE A 129 2.91 -7.16 9.45
C ILE A 129 1.58 -7.58 10.07
N ALA A 130 1.05 -6.75 10.98
CA ALA A 130 -0.20 -7.03 11.70
C ALA A 130 -1.42 -7.17 10.77
N THR A 131 -1.45 -6.45 9.66
CA THR A 131 -2.56 -6.49 8.68
C THR A 131 -2.35 -7.49 7.55
N THR A 132 -1.11 -7.81 7.21
CA THR A 132 -0.77 -8.78 6.15
C THR A 132 -1.27 -10.19 6.50
N ILE A 133 -1.06 -10.62 7.74
CA ILE A 133 -1.46 -11.95 8.23
C ILE A 133 -2.98 -12.16 8.10
N PRO A 134 -3.86 -11.32 8.68
CA PRO A 134 -5.30 -11.49 8.55
C PRO A 134 -5.77 -11.33 7.09
N THR A 135 -5.16 -10.45 6.31
CA THR A 135 -5.49 -10.29 4.88
C THR A 135 -5.27 -11.59 4.11
N TYR A 136 -4.18 -12.31 4.37
CA TYR A 136 -3.91 -13.59 3.74
C TYR A 136 -4.99 -14.63 4.09
N PHE A 137 -5.36 -14.75 5.37
CA PHE A 137 -6.39 -15.70 5.79
C PHE A 137 -7.79 -15.36 5.25
N ILE A 138 -8.19 -14.08 5.28
CA ILE A 138 -9.49 -13.62 4.77
C ILE A 138 -9.61 -13.84 3.26
N THR A 139 -8.50 -13.70 2.51
CA THR A 139 -8.52 -13.88 1.05
C THR A 139 -8.38 -15.34 0.63
N PHE A 140 -7.83 -16.19 1.51
CA PHE A 140 -7.67 -17.61 1.26
C PHE A 140 -8.97 -18.40 1.44
N TYR A 141 -9.80 -18.00 2.40
CA TYR A 141 -11.10 -18.60 2.71
C TYR A 141 -12.20 -18.07 1.81
#